data_AF-A0A9W6ZEL9-F1
#
_entry.id   AF-A0A9W6ZEL9-F1
#
_cell.length_a   1.000
_cell.length_b   1.000
_cell.length_c   1.000
_cell.angle_alpha   90.00
_cell.angle_beta   90.00
_cell.angle_gamma   90.00
#
_symmetry.space_group_name_H-M   'P 1'
#
loop_
_entity.id
_entity.type
_entity.pdbx_description
1 polymer ?
#
loop_
_entity_poly.entity_id
_entity_poly.type
_entity_poly.pdbx_seq_one_letter_code
_entity_poly.pdbx_strand_id
1 'polypeptide(L)'
;MQELKSHPFFAAIDWDALMSKRLMPPFNPCSKSDGKDTANFEREFTNMPTESVDMTRQNRVQSGTFEGFTFEEKSALDVGES
;
A
#
# COMPACT_ATOMS: atom_id res chain seq x y z
N MET A 1 -16.57 0.89 -17.47
CA MET A 1 -16.75 0.32 -16.11
C MET A 1 -18.18 -0.14 -15.85
N GLN A 2 -19.21 0.63 -16.20
CA GLN A 2 -20.61 0.24 -15.94
C GLN A 2 -20.98 -1.12 -16.55
N GLU A 3 -20.56 -1.39 -17.79
CA GLU A 3 -20.81 -2.67 -18.49
C GLU A 3 -20.23 -3.89 -17.75
N LEU A 4 -19.03 -3.75 -17.18
CA LEU A 4 -18.41 -4.80 -16.36
C LEU A 4 -19.20 -5.01 -15.06
N LYS A 5 -19.56 -3.91 -14.39
CA LYS A 5 -20.29 -3.94 -13.12
C LYS A 5 -21.70 -4.54 -13.25
N SER A 6 -22.34 -4.38 -14.42
CA SER A 6 -23.67 -4.92 -14.71
C SER A 6 -23.67 -6.38 -15.18
N HIS A 7 -22.51 -7.00 -15.40
CA HIS A 7 -22.46 -8.37 -15.87
C HIS A 7 -23.05 -9.34 -14.81
N PRO A 8 -23.88 -10.34 -15.18
CA PRO A 8 -24.55 -11.22 -14.23
C PRO A 8 -23.62 -11.95 -13.24
N PHE A 9 -22.38 -12.23 -13.66
CA PHE A 9 -21.35 -12.81 -12.78
C PHE A 9 -21.11 -11.97 -11.50
N PHE A 10 -21.25 -10.65 -11.58
CA PHE A 10 -21.04 -9.73 -10.46
C PHE A 10 -22.34 -9.23 -9.82
N ALA A 11 -23.50 -9.82 -10.15
CA ALA A 11 -24.81 -9.33 -9.70
C ALA A 11 -24.96 -9.32 -8.16
N ALA A 12 -24.20 -10.13 -7.44
CA ALA A 12 -24.19 -10.17 -5.98
C ALA A 12 -23.29 -9.10 -5.32
N ILE A 13 -22.53 -8.34 -6.10
CA ILE A 13 -21.59 -7.34 -5.57
C ILE A 13 -22.30 -6.00 -5.41
N ASP A 14 -22.44 -5.55 -4.17
CA ASP A 14 -22.64 -4.13 -3.85
C ASP A 14 -21.33 -3.38 -4.07
N TRP A 15 -21.26 -2.64 -5.18
CA TRP A 15 -20.05 -1.91 -5.58
C TRP A 15 -19.70 -0.76 -4.64
N ASP A 16 -20.68 -0.13 -4.00
CA ASP A 16 -20.44 0.96 -3.07
C ASP A 16 -19.92 0.43 -1.74
N ALA A 17 -20.48 -0.69 -1.26
CA ALA A 17 -19.94 -1.42 -0.09
C ALA A 17 -18.54 -1.97 -0.36
N LEU A 18 -18.26 -2.46 -1.57
CA LEU A 18 -16.93 -2.94 -1.95
C LEU A 18 -15.90 -1.80 -1.91
N MET A 19 -16.20 -0.66 -2.55
CA MET A 19 -15.28 0.50 -2.61
C MET A 19 -15.04 1.14 -1.25
N SER A 20 -16.05 1.10 -0.37
CA SER A 20 -15.94 1.55 1.02
C SER A 20 -15.35 0.48 1.97
N LYS A 21 -14.85 -0.64 1.42
CA LYS A 21 -14.25 -1.76 2.19
C LYS A 21 -15.18 -2.35 3.27
N ARG A 22 -16.50 -2.28 3.08
CA ARG A 22 -17.51 -2.81 4.01
C ARG A 22 -17.87 -4.28 3.77
N LEU A 23 -17.53 -4.83 2.60
CA LEU A 23 -17.69 -6.26 2.34
C LEU A 23 -16.54 -7.04 2.99
N MET A 24 -16.86 -8.08 3.76
CA MET A 24 -15.84 -8.97 4.31
C MET A 24 -15.17 -9.76 3.18
N PRO A 25 -13.84 -9.79 3.09
CA PRO A 25 -13.16 -10.60 2.10
C PRO A 25 -13.38 -12.09 2.43
N PRO A 26 -13.53 -12.96 1.41
CA PRO A 26 -13.75 -14.39 1.61
C PRO A 26 -12.53 -15.10 2.23
N PHE A 27 -11.35 -14.46 2.17
CA PHE A 27 -10.11 -14.96 2.75
C PHE A 27 -9.38 -13.81 3.46
N ASN A 28 -9.03 -14.03 4.72
CA ASN A 28 -8.22 -13.10 5.51
C ASN A 28 -6.87 -13.76 5.87
N PRO A 29 -5.81 -13.57 5.06
CA PRO A 29 -4.50 -14.18 5.29
C PRO A 29 -3.84 -13.72 6.59
N CYS A 30 -4.21 -12.54 7.09
CA CYS A 30 -3.59 -11.91 8.25
C CYS A 30 -4.47 -11.95 9.51
N SER A 31 -5.47 -12.84 9.57
CA SER A 31 -6.45 -12.90 10.67
C SER A 31 -5.85 -13.03 12.08
N LYS A 32 -4.61 -13.52 12.19
CA LYS A 32 -3.87 -13.66 13.45
C LYS A 32 -2.60 -12.79 13.52
N SER A 33 -2.39 -11.93 12.52
CA SER A 33 -1.22 -11.05 12.46
C SER A 33 -1.32 -9.94 13.52
N ASP A 34 -0.17 -9.55 14.06
CA ASP A 34 0.00 -8.42 14.97
C ASP A 34 0.32 -7.09 14.23
N GLY A 35 0.21 -7.09 12.90
CA GLY A 35 0.56 -5.96 12.04
C GLY A 35 2.07 -5.84 11.73
N LYS A 36 2.90 -6.74 12.25
CA LYS A 36 4.35 -6.80 11.98
C LYS A 36 4.82 -8.14 11.39
N ASP A 37 3.92 -9.14 11.35
CA ASP A 37 4.17 -10.42 10.70
C ASP A 37 4.56 -10.28 9.22
N THR A 38 5.52 -11.09 8.78
CA THR A 38 6.02 -11.16 7.42
C THR A 38 5.68 -12.48 6.69
N ALA A 39 4.73 -13.27 7.20
CA ALA A 39 4.37 -14.60 6.68
C ALA A 39 3.93 -14.65 5.20
N ASN A 40 3.44 -13.53 4.66
CA ASN A 40 3.05 -13.40 3.24
C ASN A 40 4.16 -12.83 2.34
N PHE A 41 5.36 -12.60 2.89
CA PHE A 41 6.55 -12.20 2.16
C PHE A 41 7.50 -13.38 2.02
N GLU A 42 8.27 -13.41 0.93
CA GLU A 42 9.26 -14.45 0.74
C GLU A 42 10.37 -14.37 1.81
N ARG A 43 10.81 -15.55 2.27
CA ARG A 43 11.82 -15.65 3.32
C ARG A 43 13.18 -15.12 2.91
N GLU A 44 13.49 -15.09 1.62
CA GLU A 44 14.75 -14.55 1.14
C GLU A 44 14.91 -13.08 1.53
N PHE A 45 13.88 -12.26 1.36
CA PHE A 45 13.92 -10.82 1.69
C PHE A 45 13.75 -10.53 3.18
N THR A 46 12.87 -11.26 3.87
CA THR A 46 12.61 -11.03 5.30
C THR A 46 13.77 -11.45 6.20
N ASN A 47 14.68 -12.28 5.69
CA ASN A 47 15.93 -12.64 6.35
C ASN A 47 17.12 -11.75 5.96
N MET A 48 16.96 -10.82 5.01
CA MET A 48 18.03 -9.88 4.65
C MET A 48 18.25 -8.87 5.78
N PRO A 49 19.47 -8.32 5.90
CA PRO A 49 19.71 -7.17 6.75
C PRO A 49 18.80 -6.00 6.37
N THR A 50 18.23 -5.33 7.36
CA THR A 50 17.43 -4.12 7.16
C THR A 50 18.27 -2.87 6.93
N GLU A 51 19.59 -2.99 7.12
CA GLU A 51 20.55 -1.90 6.94
C GLU A 51 20.68 -1.50 5.47
N SER A 52 20.85 -0.21 5.22
CA SER A 52 21.13 0.27 3.87
C SER A 52 22.49 -0.23 3.39
N VAL A 53 22.57 -0.50 2.08
CA VAL A 53 23.85 -0.81 1.43
C VAL A 53 24.77 0.41 1.46
N ASP A 54 26.08 0.17 1.49
CA ASP A 54 27.08 1.24 1.53
C ASP A 54 26.97 2.16 0.30
N MET A 55 26.83 3.47 0.57
CA MET A 55 26.56 4.53 -0.40
C MET A 55 27.83 5.15 -1.01
N THR A 56 29.02 4.61 -0.72
CA THR A 56 30.33 5.10 -1.21
C THR A 56 30.47 5.19 -2.74
N ARG A 57 29.50 4.70 -3.53
CA ARG A 57 29.42 4.79 -5.00
C ARG A 57 28.63 5.99 -5.54
N GLN A 58 28.14 6.91 -4.70
CA GLN A 58 27.43 8.11 -5.15
C GLN A 58 28.37 9.14 -5.80
N ASN A 59 28.68 8.96 -7.08
CA ASN A 59 29.44 9.96 -7.84
C ASN A 59 28.84 10.27 -9.22
N ARG A 60 27.56 9.97 -9.46
CA ARG A 60 26.95 10.05 -10.79
C ARG A 60 25.59 10.76 -10.89
N VAL A 61 25.06 11.28 -9.79
CA VAL A 61 23.77 11.98 -9.79
C VAL A 61 24.01 13.48 -9.99
N GLN A 62 23.37 14.06 -11.00
CA GLN A 62 23.44 15.50 -11.26
C GLN A 62 22.50 16.24 -10.30
N SER A 63 22.91 17.41 -9.83
CA SER A 63 22.05 18.31 -9.05
C SER A 63 20.75 18.61 -9.80
N GLY A 64 19.61 18.52 -9.11
CA GLY A 64 18.28 18.73 -9.69
C GLY A 64 17.58 17.46 -10.23
N THR A 65 18.27 16.31 -10.30
CA THR A 65 17.66 15.03 -10.76
C THR A 65 16.41 14.62 -9.96
N PHE A 66 16.31 15.06 -8.70
CA PHE A 66 15.21 14.72 -7.79
C PHE A 66 14.36 15.93 -7.37
N GLU A 67 14.41 17.04 -8.13
CA GLU A 67 13.54 18.19 -7.87
C GLU A 67 12.07 17.77 -8.03
N GLY A 68 11.22 18.08 -7.04
CA GLY A 68 9.82 17.67 -7.00
C GLY A 68 9.57 16.23 -6.50
N PHE A 69 10.59 15.52 -5.99
CA PHE A 69 10.42 14.17 -5.43
C PHE A 69 9.63 14.17 -4.12
N THR A 70 9.78 15.21 -3.29
CA THR A 70 9.09 15.30 -2.01
C THR A 70 7.60 15.49 -2.21
N PHE A 71 6.82 14.59 -1.62
CA PHE A 71 5.36 14.69 -1.54
C PHE A 71 4.93 14.62 -0.06
N GLU A 72 4.05 15.53 0.34
CA GLU A 72 3.43 15.53 1.66
C GLU A 72 1.91 15.38 1.50
N GLU A 73 1.33 14.39 2.17
CA GLU A 73 -0.11 14.17 2.15
C GLU A 73 -0.82 15.25 2.98
N LYS A 74 -1.75 15.98 2.37
CA LYS A 74 -2.48 17.08 3.01
C LYS A 74 -3.40 16.65 4.16
N SER A 75 -3.68 15.35 4.32
CA SER A 75 -4.55 14.81 5.36
C SER A 75 -3.91 14.76 6.76
N ALA A 76 -2.58 14.89 6.85
CA ALA A 76 -1.87 14.90 8.13
C ALA A 76 -2.01 16.22 8.93
N LEU A 77 -2.75 17.21 8.40
CA LEU A 77 -2.90 18.54 8.98
C LEU A 77 -4.26 18.79 9.68
N ASP A 78 -5.19 17.84 9.68
CA ASP A 78 -6.45 17.97 10.44
C ASP A 78 -6.31 17.33 11.83
N VAL A 79 -5.49 17.95 12.68
CA VAL A 79 -5.57 17.77 14.13
C VAL A 79 -6.21 19.03 14.70
N GLY A 80 -7.54 19.00 14.74
CA GLY A 80 -8.37 19.68 15.72
C GLY A 80 -8.24 21.20 15.84
N GLU A 81 -9.18 21.91 15.23
CA GLU A 81 -9.81 23.04 15.91
C GLU A 81 -11.32 22.77 15.98
N SER A 82 -11.84 22.74 17.22
CA SER A 82 -13.26 22.90 17.52
C SER A 82 -13.68 24.36 17.42
#